data_AF-A0A5B0NG57-F1
#
_entry.id   AF-A0A5B0NG57-F1
#
_cell.length_a   1.000
_cell.length_b   1.000
_cell.length_c   1.000
_cell.angle_alpha   90.00
_cell.angle_beta   90.00
_cell.angle_gamma   90.00
#
_symmetry.space_group_name_H-M   'P 1'
#
loop_
_entity.id
_entity.type
_entity.pdbx_description
1 polymer ?
#
loop_
_entity_poly.entity_id
_entity_poly.type
_entity_poly.pdbx_seq_one_letter_code
_entity_poly.pdbx_strand_id
1 'polypeptide(L)'
;MLSLASAIMSMNDTHASGFDIPPSAIAPDSDPFTLISANIIHQFTRPLSKTTMALLAIFLTFHSLIAVFSLIILVLPYTGRTKRSQWFFKMSYIPNRRGEKICKTPLYLINTGFFMCIVQLLGSSSTMAFICLQINPSRSLNYALHAQPLIALGLMYLFENLACWIMAHCFLTLSYSALESSGRNSKSLANWAPSPPLVNVVFVFLPICIAAGITGVIVRGAAGYEIILGQTRKALDTLSQGTSMWKQLQDPFQSKDQKEILLSDLAQIQEKLKKLVEESETNLKSAIRYHYWSHVLYLVFICITCLVFIFSFWKLTQKFLLQGRNSIFLPNDSLPCDGSPDVTNSQKEAKAQFNITRRIYLGTLRTDRQLFGFTVRAYATVFSMITMMVFYFMSIFRTSDMMINPTWHGVATWMPTVSGSWSAVPVAWQCVRLDTPINTF
;
A
#
# COMPACT_ATOMS: atom_id res chain seq x y z
N MET A 1 -8.29 3.18 17.16
CA MET A 1 -7.56 4.46 17.37
C MET A 1 -8.35 5.50 18.14
N LEU A 2 -9.65 5.62 17.93
CA LEU A 2 -10.39 6.78 18.40
C LEU A 2 -11.21 6.61 19.67
N SER A 3 -11.22 5.45 20.30
CA SER A 3 -12.30 5.23 21.25
C SER A 3 -12.22 6.04 22.54
N LEU A 4 -11.04 6.43 23.03
CA LEU A 4 -10.99 7.35 24.16
C LEU A 4 -11.42 8.76 23.70
N ALA A 5 -10.75 9.33 22.72
CA ALA A 5 -11.03 10.69 22.26
C ALA A 5 -12.34 10.87 21.47
N SER A 6 -12.96 9.83 20.91
CA SER A 6 -14.30 9.85 20.31
C SER A 6 -15.41 9.40 21.26
N ALA A 7 -15.14 8.56 22.27
CA ALA A 7 -16.07 8.47 23.41
C ALA A 7 -16.10 9.79 24.17
N ILE A 8 -14.95 10.46 24.31
CA ILE A 8 -14.80 11.79 24.91
C ILE A 8 -15.34 12.89 23.99
N MET A 9 -15.10 12.89 22.67
CA MET A 9 -15.72 13.87 21.76
C MET A 9 -17.23 13.61 21.64
N SER A 10 -17.72 12.38 21.76
CA SER A 10 -19.15 12.10 21.96
C SER A 10 -19.66 12.61 23.32
N MET A 11 -18.79 12.73 24.34
CA MET A 11 -19.09 13.46 25.58
C MET A 11 -18.99 14.99 25.39
N ASN A 12 -18.24 15.47 24.39
CA ASN A 12 -18.00 16.88 24.10
C ASN A 12 -18.98 17.47 23.07
N ASP A 13 -19.60 16.68 22.19
CA ASP A 13 -20.74 17.10 21.36
C ASP A 13 -22.03 17.24 22.18
N THR A 14 -22.02 16.74 23.42
CA THR A 14 -22.93 17.13 24.50
C THR A 14 -22.51 18.41 25.22
N HIS A 15 -21.43 19.11 24.82
CA HIS A 15 -21.13 20.47 25.29
C HIS A 15 -22.00 21.51 24.58
N ALA A 16 -23.29 21.47 24.87
CA ALA A 16 -23.91 22.66 25.44
C ALA A 16 -24.04 22.36 26.94
N SER A 17 -23.21 23.03 27.75
CA SER A 17 -23.13 22.99 29.22
C SER A 17 -22.70 21.68 29.89
N GLY A 18 -21.50 21.74 30.50
CA GLY A 18 -21.25 21.16 31.83
C GLY A 18 -21.16 19.63 31.92
N PHE A 19 -20.43 19.17 32.93
CA PHE A 19 -20.64 17.85 33.52
C PHE A 19 -21.98 17.83 34.30
N ASP A 20 -23.01 18.46 33.77
CA ASP A 20 -24.37 18.43 34.29
C ASP A 20 -25.12 17.41 33.45
N ILE A 21 -24.81 16.12 33.66
CA ILE A 21 -25.87 15.13 33.45
C ILE A 21 -26.90 15.51 34.51
N PRO A 22 -28.10 16.00 34.15
CA PRO A 22 -29.09 16.29 35.16
C PRO A 22 -29.33 14.97 35.91
N PRO A 23 -29.38 14.97 37.26
CA PRO A 23 -29.58 13.75 38.04
C PRO A 23 -30.89 13.01 37.69
N SER A 24 -31.72 13.57 36.80
CA SER A 24 -32.93 12.97 36.24
C SER A 24 -32.73 12.04 35.04
N ALA A 25 -31.55 11.99 34.41
CA ALA A 25 -31.29 11.16 33.23
C ALA A 25 -30.46 9.88 33.51
N ILE A 26 -29.85 9.80 34.70
CA ILE A 26 -29.20 8.60 35.23
C ILE A 26 -30.26 7.93 36.11
N ALA A 27 -30.58 6.66 35.86
CA ALA A 27 -31.41 5.93 36.81
C ALA A 27 -30.72 6.04 38.18
N PRO A 28 -31.43 6.37 39.27
CA PRO A 28 -30.81 6.76 40.55
C PRO A 28 -29.81 5.75 41.14
N ASP A 29 -29.78 4.52 40.61
CA ASP A 29 -28.90 3.42 41.02
C ASP A 29 -27.81 3.04 40.00
N SER A 30 -27.69 3.70 38.85
CA SER A 30 -26.73 3.29 37.80
C SER A 30 -25.34 3.94 37.97
N ASP A 31 -24.30 3.10 38.02
CA ASP A 31 -22.90 3.52 38.13
C ASP A 31 -22.43 4.28 36.86
N PRO A 32 -22.12 5.59 36.97
CA PRO A 32 -21.70 6.40 35.83
C PRO A 32 -20.37 5.95 35.21
N PHE A 33 -19.46 5.35 36.00
CA PHE A 33 -18.17 4.87 35.51
C PHE A 33 -18.31 3.59 34.66
N THR A 34 -19.26 2.72 35.02
CA THR A 34 -19.61 1.53 34.22
C THR A 34 -20.18 1.93 32.86
N LEU A 35 -21.02 2.96 32.80
CA LEU A 35 -21.60 3.43 31.53
C LEU A 35 -20.50 3.94 30.58
N ILE A 36 -19.58 4.76 31.10
CA ILE A 36 -18.49 5.35 30.31
C ILE A 36 -17.53 4.25 29.83
N SER A 37 -17.14 3.34 30.72
CA SER A 37 -16.26 2.22 30.35
C SER A 37 -16.90 1.31 29.30
N ALA A 38 -18.20 1.00 29.42
CA ALA A 38 -18.93 0.21 28.43
C ALA A 38 -18.92 0.87 27.04
N ASN A 39 -19.05 2.20 26.96
CA ASN A 39 -19.00 2.92 25.68
C ASN A 39 -17.61 2.84 25.04
N ILE A 40 -16.54 3.03 25.83
CA ILE A 40 -15.15 2.89 25.36
C ILE A 40 -14.91 1.47 24.85
N ILE A 41 -15.28 0.46 25.64
CA ILE A 41 -15.12 -0.96 25.27
C ILE A 41 -15.85 -1.25 23.97
N HIS A 42 -17.12 -0.86 23.88
CA HIS A 42 -17.94 -1.07 22.69
C HIS A 42 -17.30 -0.47 21.43
N GLN A 43 -16.68 0.71 21.51
CA GLN A 43 -16.02 1.32 20.35
C GLN A 43 -14.73 0.57 19.93
N PHE A 44 -13.98 -0.03 20.86
CA PHE A 44 -12.79 -0.83 20.53
C PHE A 44 -13.14 -2.22 19.99
N THR A 45 -14.22 -2.83 20.48
CA THR A 45 -14.61 -4.20 20.12
C THR A 45 -15.74 -4.24 19.08
N ARG A 46 -16.12 -3.09 18.51
CA ARG A 46 -17.17 -3.05 17.49
C ARG A 46 -16.73 -3.85 16.26
N PRO A 47 -17.51 -4.86 15.83
CA PRO A 47 -17.18 -5.60 14.63
C PRO A 47 -17.34 -4.72 13.38
N LEU A 48 -16.54 -5.01 12.36
CA LEU A 48 -16.70 -4.44 11.03
C LEU A 48 -18.04 -4.88 10.41
N SER A 49 -18.53 -4.13 9.43
CA SER A 49 -19.75 -4.50 8.71
C SER A 49 -19.62 -5.89 8.05
N LYS A 50 -20.74 -6.62 7.92
CA LYS A 50 -20.75 -7.95 7.25
C LYS A 50 -20.14 -7.91 5.85
N THR A 51 -20.43 -6.84 5.10
CA THR A 51 -19.88 -6.62 3.75
C THR A 51 -18.36 -6.42 3.79
N THR A 52 -17.86 -5.58 4.70
CA THR A 52 -16.42 -5.39 4.89
C THR A 52 -15.73 -6.70 5.27
N MET A 53 -16.32 -7.46 6.19
CA MET A 53 -15.81 -8.76 6.61
C MET A 53 -15.73 -9.75 5.44
N ALA A 54 -16.77 -9.83 4.60
CA ALA A 54 -16.77 -10.68 3.41
C ALA A 54 -15.67 -10.27 2.41
N LEU A 55 -15.51 -8.97 2.14
CA LEU A 55 -14.44 -8.46 1.27
C LEU A 55 -13.05 -8.80 1.82
N LEU A 56 -12.82 -8.59 3.11
CA LEU A 56 -11.53 -8.91 3.74
C LEU A 56 -11.23 -10.41 3.71
N ALA A 57 -12.23 -11.28 3.85
CA ALA A 57 -12.06 -12.73 3.72
C ALA A 57 -11.65 -13.13 2.29
N ILE A 58 -12.24 -12.50 1.27
CA ILE A 58 -11.86 -12.71 -0.14
C ILE A 58 -10.40 -12.27 -0.36
N PHE A 59 -10.04 -11.05 0.07
CA PHE A 59 -8.66 -10.56 -0.08
C PHE A 59 -7.66 -11.38 0.72
N LEU A 60 -8.02 -11.85 1.92
CA LEU A 60 -7.19 -12.75 2.70
C LEU A 60 -6.88 -14.04 1.92
N THR A 61 -7.88 -14.58 1.23
CA THR A 61 -7.71 -15.78 0.38
C THR A 61 -6.76 -15.49 -0.79
N PHE A 62 -6.95 -14.37 -1.51
CA PHE A 62 -6.07 -14.00 -2.61
C PHE A 62 -4.62 -13.78 -2.16
N HIS A 63 -4.41 -13.05 -1.06
CA HIS A 63 -3.07 -12.82 -0.51
C HIS A 63 -2.42 -14.09 0.02
N SER A 64 -3.19 -15.01 0.60
CA SER A 64 -2.69 -16.33 0.98
C SER A 64 -2.21 -17.12 -0.23
N LEU A 65 -2.97 -17.11 -1.33
CA LEU A 65 -2.57 -17.76 -2.57
C LEU A 65 -1.30 -17.12 -3.15
N ILE A 66 -1.23 -15.78 -3.23
CA ILE A 66 -0.04 -15.07 -3.71
C ILE A 66 1.20 -15.44 -2.88
N ALA A 67 1.06 -15.44 -1.55
CA ALA A 67 2.15 -15.78 -0.64
C ALA A 67 2.64 -17.22 -0.87
N VAL A 68 1.72 -18.19 -0.95
CA VAL A 68 2.05 -19.60 -1.21
C VAL A 68 2.74 -19.75 -2.57
N PHE A 69 2.22 -19.14 -3.64
CA PHE A 69 2.85 -19.22 -4.96
C PHE A 69 4.24 -18.57 -4.99
N SER A 70 4.38 -17.40 -4.36
CA SER A 70 5.67 -16.71 -4.26
C SER A 70 6.69 -17.58 -3.50
N LEU A 71 6.26 -18.24 -2.44
CA LEU A 71 7.08 -19.19 -1.68
C LEU A 71 7.48 -20.41 -2.52
N ILE A 72 6.55 -21.00 -3.27
CA ILE A 72 6.84 -22.12 -4.19
C ILE A 72 7.88 -21.70 -5.21
N ILE A 73 7.74 -20.54 -5.85
CA ILE A 73 8.69 -20.04 -6.85
C ILE A 73 10.08 -19.82 -6.24
N LEU A 74 10.15 -19.37 -4.99
CA LEU A 74 11.41 -19.18 -4.28
C LEU A 74 12.07 -20.50 -3.87
N VAL A 75 11.31 -21.52 -3.47
CA VAL A 75 11.82 -22.80 -2.95
C VAL A 75 12.11 -23.83 -4.04
N LEU A 76 11.27 -23.92 -5.07
CA LEU A 76 11.37 -24.93 -6.14
C LEU A 76 12.74 -25.02 -6.83
N PRO A 77 13.47 -23.91 -7.07
CA PRO A 77 14.83 -23.96 -7.64
C PRO A 77 15.87 -24.65 -6.73
N TYR A 78 15.60 -24.77 -5.43
CA TYR A 78 16.50 -25.43 -4.47
C TYR A 78 16.19 -26.93 -4.29
N THR A 79 15.01 -27.39 -4.71
CA THR A 79 14.59 -28.80 -4.60
C THR A 79 14.64 -29.55 -5.93
N GLY A 80 14.70 -28.85 -7.06
CA GLY A 80 14.77 -29.44 -8.41
C GLY A 80 16.18 -29.90 -8.84
N ARG A 81 16.25 -30.94 -9.69
CA ARG A 81 17.50 -31.44 -10.30
C ARG A 81 18.14 -30.46 -11.30
N THR A 82 17.37 -29.53 -11.85
CA THR A 82 17.84 -28.51 -12.79
C THR A 82 18.31 -27.26 -12.03
N LYS A 83 19.63 -27.05 -11.97
CA LYS A 83 20.23 -25.83 -11.41
C LYS A 83 19.83 -24.61 -12.25
N ARG A 84 18.81 -23.87 -11.81
CA ARG A 84 18.51 -22.54 -12.37
C ARG A 84 19.69 -21.62 -12.03
N SER A 85 20.17 -20.80 -12.97
CA SER A 85 21.27 -19.87 -12.70
C SER A 85 20.82 -18.84 -11.65
N GLN A 86 21.32 -18.98 -10.42
CA GLN A 86 21.01 -18.11 -9.27
C GLN A 86 21.95 -16.91 -9.26
N TRP A 87 21.81 -16.02 -10.24
CA TRP A 87 22.45 -14.71 -10.15
C TRP A 87 21.48 -13.74 -9.46
N PHE A 88 21.99 -12.93 -8.52
CA PHE A 88 21.22 -11.84 -7.90
C PHE A 88 21.36 -10.55 -8.71
N PHE A 89 22.60 -10.29 -9.15
CA PHE A 89 22.98 -9.14 -9.96
C PHE A 89 23.79 -9.60 -11.17
N LYS A 90 23.57 -8.97 -12.31
CA LYS A 90 24.33 -9.20 -13.54
C LYS A 90 24.71 -7.87 -14.16
N MET A 91 25.98 -7.71 -14.53
CA MET A 91 26.43 -6.54 -15.28
C MET A 91 26.14 -6.74 -16.76
N SER A 92 25.54 -5.74 -17.41
CA SER A 92 25.43 -5.67 -18.88
C SER A 92 26.10 -4.41 -19.40
N TYR A 93 26.94 -4.58 -20.42
CA TYR A 93 27.57 -3.47 -21.13
C TYR A 93 26.78 -3.22 -22.40
N ILE A 94 26.36 -1.98 -22.64
CA ILE A 94 25.64 -1.62 -23.87
C ILE A 94 26.68 -1.31 -24.96
N PRO A 95 26.79 -2.12 -26.04
CA PRO A 95 27.76 -1.87 -27.11
C PRO A 95 27.25 -0.80 -28.09
N ASN A 96 28.17 0.03 -28.63
CA ASN A 96 27.85 1.08 -29.61
C ASN A 96 27.60 0.54 -31.02
N ARG A 97 28.45 -0.41 -31.38
CA ARG A 97 28.65 -1.16 -32.63
C ARG A 97 29.82 -2.11 -32.32
N ARG A 98 30.05 -3.15 -33.13
CA ARG A 98 31.13 -4.16 -32.93
C ARG A 98 32.40 -3.52 -32.32
N GLY A 99 32.70 -3.83 -31.06
CA GLY A 99 34.00 -3.58 -30.44
C GLY A 99 34.15 -2.36 -29.51
N GLU A 100 33.31 -1.33 -29.56
CA GLU A 100 33.50 -0.12 -28.73
C GLU A 100 32.39 0.11 -27.67
N LYS A 101 32.82 0.30 -26.42
CA LYS A 101 31.97 0.60 -25.25
C LYS A 101 31.68 2.10 -25.20
N ILE A 102 30.41 2.53 -25.34
CA ILE A 102 30.01 3.96 -25.21
C ILE A 102 30.19 4.45 -23.77
N CYS A 103 29.80 3.61 -22.81
CA CYS A 103 29.89 3.91 -21.39
C CYS A 103 30.84 2.91 -20.75
N LYS A 104 31.85 3.40 -20.02
CA LYS A 104 32.70 2.56 -19.16
C LYS A 104 31.87 1.88 -18.06
N THR A 105 30.73 2.47 -17.68
CA THR A 105 29.86 1.99 -16.61
C THR A 105 28.87 0.92 -17.09
N PRO A 106 28.85 -0.27 -16.46
CA PRO A 106 27.84 -1.30 -16.76
C PRO A 106 26.45 -0.88 -16.25
N LEU A 107 25.40 -1.36 -16.93
CA LEU A 107 24.04 -1.37 -16.42
C LEU A 107 23.89 -2.58 -15.49
N TYR A 108 23.41 -2.37 -14.27
CA TYR A 108 23.17 -3.46 -13.33
C TYR A 108 21.78 -4.05 -13.58
N LEU A 109 21.72 -5.34 -13.90
CA LEU A 109 20.47 -6.10 -13.94
C LEU A 109 20.27 -6.76 -12.58
N ILE A 110 19.05 -6.66 -12.08
CA ILE A 110 18.59 -7.39 -10.90
C ILE A 110 17.79 -8.59 -11.38
N ASN A 111 17.88 -9.71 -10.65
CA ASN A 111 17.02 -10.87 -10.90
C ASN A 111 15.59 -10.52 -10.52
N THR A 112 14.86 -9.95 -11.47
CA THR A 112 13.50 -9.45 -11.27
C THR A 112 12.58 -10.56 -10.81
N GLY A 113 12.71 -11.78 -11.35
CA GLY A 113 11.92 -12.93 -10.93
C GLY A 113 12.08 -13.22 -9.43
N PHE A 114 13.32 -13.31 -8.96
CA PHE A 114 13.62 -13.58 -7.55
C PHE A 114 13.18 -12.44 -6.63
N PHE A 115 13.61 -11.21 -6.89
CA PHE A 115 13.31 -10.08 -6.02
C PHE A 115 11.81 -9.73 -6.01
N MET A 116 11.10 -9.85 -7.13
CA MET A 116 9.65 -9.68 -7.17
C MET A 116 8.93 -10.70 -6.29
N CYS A 117 9.34 -11.98 -6.32
CA CYS A 117 8.69 -13.00 -5.49
C CYS A 117 8.91 -12.72 -3.99
N ILE A 118 10.09 -12.24 -3.59
CA ILE A 118 10.34 -11.85 -2.20
C ILE A 118 9.40 -10.71 -1.78
N VAL A 119 9.38 -9.61 -2.54
CA VAL A 119 8.56 -8.45 -2.14
C VAL A 119 7.05 -8.75 -2.23
N GLN A 120 6.62 -9.62 -3.15
CA GLN A 120 5.23 -10.09 -3.21
C GLN A 120 4.86 -10.96 -2.01
N LEU A 121 5.74 -11.88 -1.60
CA LEU A 121 5.56 -12.69 -0.39
C LEU A 121 5.46 -11.80 0.85
N LEU A 122 6.39 -10.87 1.02
CA LEU A 122 6.42 -9.96 2.17
C LEU A 122 5.22 -8.99 2.17
N GLY A 123 4.85 -8.48 1.00
CA GLY A 123 3.67 -7.64 0.80
C GLY A 123 2.39 -8.37 1.18
N SER A 124 2.14 -9.56 0.61
CA SER A 124 0.96 -10.36 0.93
C SER A 124 0.93 -10.80 2.40
N SER A 125 2.07 -11.18 2.98
CA SER A 125 2.15 -11.51 4.41
C SER A 125 1.78 -10.31 5.29
N SER A 126 2.24 -9.11 4.93
CA SER A 126 1.89 -7.87 5.62
C SER A 126 0.40 -7.55 5.48
N THR A 127 -0.18 -7.75 4.29
CA THR A 127 -1.63 -7.60 4.08
C THR A 127 -2.44 -8.60 4.91
N MET A 128 -2.03 -9.87 4.96
CA MET A 128 -2.66 -10.89 5.81
C MET A 128 -2.62 -10.48 7.29
N ALA A 129 -1.47 -10.03 7.78
CA ALA A 129 -1.32 -9.54 9.14
C ALA A 129 -2.22 -8.34 9.42
N PHE A 130 -2.29 -7.38 8.49
CA PHE A 130 -3.16 -6.21 8.59
C PHE A 130 -4.64 -6.61 8.68
N ILE A 131 -5.10 -7.52 7.82
CA ILE A 131 -6.48 -8.03 7.85
C ILE A 131 -6.80 -8.68 9.20
N CYS A 132 -5.92 -9.55 9.70
CA CYS A 132 -6.09 -10.22 11.00
C CYS A 132 -6.13 -9.20 12.16
N LEU A 133 -5.28 -8.18 12.13
CA LEU A 133 -5.25 -7.11 13.13
C LEU A 133 -6.53 -6.26 13.15
N GLN A 134 -7.27 -6.21 12.03
CA GLN A 134 -8.51 -5.44 11.92
C GLN A 134 -9.78 -6.26 12.26
N ILE A 135 -9.74 -7.59 12.11
CA ILE A 135 -10.89 -8.47 12.40
C ILE A 135 -10.96 -8.87 13.88
N ASN A 136 -9.80 -9.21 14.45
CA ASN A 136 -9.70 -9.77 15.81
C ASN A 136 -10.02 -8.83 16.98
N PRO A 137 -9.97 -7.47 16.88
CA PRO A 137 -10.38 -6.58 17.97
C PRO A 137 -11.79 -6.83 18.48
N SER A 138 -12.70 -7.32 17.61
CA SER A 138 -14.07 -7.67 18.00
C SER A 138 -14.18 -8.85 18.97
N ARG A 139 -13.12 -9.65 19.13
CA ARG A 139 -13.12 -10.87 19.95
C ARG A 139 -12.65 -10.64 21.38
N SER A 140 -11.85 -9.60 21.62
CA SER A 140 -11.27 -9.34 22.93
C SER A 140 -10.80 -7.91 23.05
N LEU A 141 -11.22 -7.24 24.13
CA LEU A 141 -10.72 -5.92 24.50
C LEU A 141 -9.20 -5.94 24.72
N ASN A 142 -8.68 -6.98 25.37
CA ASN A 142 -7.25 -7.11 25.60
C ASN A 142 -6.47 -7.18 24.27
N TYR A 143 -7.00 -7.89 23.28
CA TYR A 143 -6.44 -7.87 21.94
C TYR A 143 -6.54 -6.48 21.29
N ALA A 144 -7.71 -5.84 21.35
CA ALA A 144 -7.95 -4.53 20.74
C ALA A 144 -7.00 -3.44 21.27
N LEU A 145 -6.66 -3.50 22.56
CA LEU A 145 -5.77 -2.53 23.23
C LEU A 145 -4.28 -2.77 22.97
N HIS A 146 -3.90 -3.89 22.35
CA HIS A 146 -2.50 -4.23 22.03
C HIS A 146 -2.26 -4.40 20.51
N ALA A 147 -3.32 -4.45 19.70
CA ALA A 147 -3.22 -4.63 18.26
C ALA A 147 -2.67 -3.35 17.59
N GLN A 148 -1.56 -3.48 16.84
CA GLN A 148 -0.91 -2.39 16.09
C GLN A 148 -1.04 -2.52 14.56
N PRO A 149 -2.20 -2.18 13.95
CA PRO A 149 -2.43 -2.35 12.51
C PRO A 149 -1.58 -1.43 11.62
N LEU A 150 -1.09 -0.29 12.12
CA LEU A 150 -0.29 0.65 11.33
C LEU A 150 1.01 0.06 10.79
N ILE A 151 1.66 -0.83 11.56
CA ILE A 151 2.93 -1.44 11.14
C ILE A 151 2.69 -2.31 9.91
N ALA A 152 1.67 -3.17 9.98
CA ALA A 152 1.30 -4.05 8.87
C ALA A 152 0.85 -3.26 7.63
N LEU A 153 0.08 -2.18 7.84
CA LEU A 153 -0.34 -1.27 6.75
C LEU A 153 0.85 -0.60 6.06
N GLY A 154 1.79 -0.06 6.82
CA GLY A 154 2.96 0.60 6.25
C GLY A 154 3.92 -0.36 5.57
N LEU A 155 4.10 -1.58 6.11
CA LEU A 155 4.87 -2.64 5.46
C LEU A 155 4.24 -3.08 4.14
N MET A 156 2.92 -3.22 4.09
CA MET A 156 2.19 -3.48 2.85
C MET A 156 2.51 -2.42 1.79
N TYR A 157 2.43 -1.13 2.16
CA TYR A 157 2.78 -0.04 1.24
C TYR A 157 4.27 -0.07 0.81
N LEU A 158 5.19 -0.34 1.74
CA LEU A 158 6.61 -0.46 1.45
C LEU A 158 6.89 -1.52 0.38
N PHE A 159 6.36 -2.72 0.57
CA PHE A 159 6.61 -3.84 -0.34
C PHE A 159 5.92 -3.67 -1.70
N GLU A 160 4.71 -3.09 -1.73
CA GLU A 160 4.05 -2.71 -2.99
C GLU A 160 4.86 -1.69 -3.79
N ASN A 161 5.44 -0.67 -3.13
CA ASN A 161 6.32 0.29 -3.81
C ASN A 161 7.58 -0.39 -4.34
N LEU A 162 8.25 -1.20 -3.53
CA LEU A 162 9.45 -1.91 -3.96
C LEU A 162 9.17 -2.82 -5.16
N ALA A 163 8.03 -3.51 -5.19
CA ALA A 163 7.58 -4.29 -6.35
C ALA A 163 7.44 -3.42 -7.61
N CYS A 164 6.86 -2.23 -7.48
CA CYS A 164 6.73 -1.29 -8.60
C CYS A 164 8.10 -0.84 -9.14
N TRP A 165 9.04 -0.53 -8.25
CA TRP A 165 10.39 -0.11 -8.63
C TRP A 165 11.22 -1.23 -9.28
N ILE A 166 11.15 -2.45 -8.74
CA ILE A 166 11.80 -3.63 -9.33
C ILE A 166 11.26 -3.89 -10.73
N MET A 167 9.95 -3.75 -10.94
CA MET A 167 9.32 -3.95 -12.24
C MET A 167 9.63 -2.82 -13.24
N ALA A 168 9.61 -1.57 -12.79
CA ALA A 168 10.01 -0.43 -13.62
C ALA A 168 11.47 -0.59 -14.09
N HIS A 169 12.36 -1.00 -13.18
CA HIS A 169 13.75 -1.31 -13.52
C HIS A 169 13.85 -2.43 -14.56
N CYS A 170 13.06 -3.51 -14.40
CA CYS A 170 13.00 -4.61 -15.37
C CYS A 170 12.58 -4.12 -16.76
N PHE A 171 11.52 -3.31 -16.85
CA PHE A 171 11.06 -2.77 -18.14
C PHE A 171 12.12 -1.91 -18.80
N LEU A 172 12.76 -1.04 -18.02
CA LEU A 172 13.79 -0.16 -18.55
C LEU A 172 15.03 -0.95 -18.98
N THR A 173 15.52 -1.91 -18.19
CA THR A 173 16.67 -2.76 -18.54
C THR A 173 16.43 -3.66 -19.76
N LEU A 174 15.24 -4.25 -19.89
CA LEU A 174 14.82 -4.98 -21.11
C LEU A 174 14.79 -4.07 -22.34
N SER A 175 14.42 -2.80 -22.15
CA SER A 175 14.50 -1.79 -23.22
C SER A 175 15.95 -1.48 -23.65
N TYR A 176 16.98 -1.91 -22.93
CA TYR A 176 18.39 -1.86 -23.38
C TYR A 176 18.85 -3.18 -24.02
N SER A 177 18.59 -4.33 -23.41
CA SER A 177 19.10 -5.63 -23.90
C SER A 177 18.61 -6.00 -25.32
N ALA A 178 17.35 -5.73 -25.64
CA ALA A 178 16.83 -5.99 -26.99
C ALA A 178 17.46 -5.10 -28.10
N LEU A 179 18.39 -4.19 -27.77
CA LEU A 179 19.06 -3.26 -28.69
C LEU A 179 20.27 -3.97 -29.31
N GLU A 180 20.89 -4.89 -28.58
CA GLU A 180 21.98 -5.74 -29.07
C GLU A 180 21.52 -6.72 -30.17
N SER A 181 20.29 -7.25 -30.07
CA SER A 181 19.77 -8.26 -31.00
C SER A 181 19.45 -7.76 -32.42
N SER A 182 19.30 -6.44 -32.60
CA SER A 182 18.77 -5.85 -33.85
C SER A 182 19.86 -5.49 -34.87
N GLY A 183 21.15 -5.51 -34.51
CA GLY A 183 22.28 -5.38 -35.44
C GLY A 183 22.36 -4.10 -36.29
N ARG A 184 21.46 -3.12 -36.12
CA ARG A 184 21.28 -2.01 -37.07
C ARG A 184 21.38 -0.63 -36.40
N ASN A 185 21.94 0.32 -37.15
CA ASN A 185 22.34 1.66 -36.76
C ASN A 185 21.35 2.38 -35.84
N SER A 186 21.74 2.47 -34.56
CA SER A 186 21.03 3.00 -33.39
C SER A 186 20.67 4.50 -33.44
N LYS A 187 20.94 5.22 -34.54
CA LYS A 187 20.85 6.70 -34.58
C LYS A 187 19.45 7.26 -34.27
N SER A 188 18.37 6.52 -34.50
CA SER A 188 17.00 7.01 -34.23
C SER A 188 16.49 6.68 -32.81
N LEU A 189 16.98 5.62 -32.17
CA LEU A 189 16.59 5.20 -30.82
C LEU A 189 17.51 5.79 -29.73
N ALA A 190 18.71 6.22 -30.14
CA ALA A 190 19.74 6.81 -29.28
C ALA A 190 19.42 8.21 -28.78
N ASN A 191 18.45 8.93 -29.36
CA ASN A 191 18.30 10.36 -29.04
C ASN A 191 17.72 10.62 -27.63
N TRP A 192 17.13 9.64 -26.92
CA TRP A 192 16.50 9.85 -25.61
C TRP A 192 16.55 8.62 -24.66
N ALA A 193 17.56 7.76 -24.75
CA ALA A 193 17.76 6.69 -23.77
C ALA A 193 18.59 7.23 -22.58
N PRO A 194 18.14 7.10 -21.31
CA PRO A 194 18.93 7.56 -20.17
C PRO A 194 20.30 6.86 -20.12
N SER A 195 21.31 7.51 -19.57
CA SER A 195 22.63 6.89 -19.46
C SER A 195 22.62 5.78 -18.38
N PRO A 196 23.40 4.69 -18.53
CA PRO A 196 23.48 3.64 -17.51
C PRO A 196 23.81 4.12 -16.09
N PRO A 197 24.73 5.09 -15.89
CA PRO A 197 24.96 5.67 -14.57
C PRO A 197 23.69 6.30 -13.97
N LEU A 198 22.92 7.04 -14.77
CA LEU A 198 21.68 7.66 -14.34
C LEU A 198 20.65 6.61 -13.92
N VAL A 199 20.48 5.55 -14.73
CA VAL A 199 19.57 4.45 -14.41
C VAL A 199 19.96 3.77 -13.10
N ASN A 200 21.24 3.40 -12.95
CA ASN A 200 21.72 2.75 -11.73
C ASN A 200 21.51 3.64 -10.49
N VAL A 201 21.83 4.93 -10.56
CA VAL A 201 21.65 5.85 -9.43
C VAL A 201 20.17 6.02 -9.08
N VAL A 202 19.31 6.25 -10.07
CA VAL A 202 17.87 6.48 -9.86
C VAL A 202 17.20 5.24 -9.24
N PHE A 203 17.47 4.05 -9.77
CA PHE A 203 16.85 2.81 -9.32
C PHE A 203 17.48 2.19 -8.06
N VAL A 204 18.54 2.78 -7.52
CA VAL A 204 19.09 2.46 -6.21
C VAL A 204 18.65 3.51 -5.19
N PHE A 205 18.94 4.78 -5.47
CA PHE A 205 18.76 5.86 -4.50
C PHE A 205 17.30 6.19 -4.22
N LEU A 206 16.45 6.35 -5.25
CA LEU A 206 15.05 6.73 -5.03
C LEU A 206 14.25 5.67 -4.26
N PRO A 207 14.33 4.37 -4.59
CA PRO A 207 13.66 3.33 -3.79
C PRO A 207 14.13 3.31 -2.33
N ILE A 208 15.43 3.53 -2.07
CA ILE A 208 15.97 3.59 -0.71
C ILE A 208 15.43 4.81 0.04
N CYS A 209 15.40 6.00 -0.58
CA CYS A 209 14.84 7.19 0.03
C CYS A 209 13.35 7.04 0.34
N ILE A 210 12.57 6.48 -0.59
CA ILE A 210 11.15 6.20 -0.39
C ILE A 210 10.97 5.18 0.75
N ALA A 211 11.73 4.09 0.75
CA ALA A 211 11.68 3.07 1.81
C ALA A 211 12.02 3.65 3.19
N ALA A 212 13.05 4.50 3.27
CA ALA A 212 13.43 5.20 4.50
C ALA A 212 12.31 6.15 4.97
N GLY A 213 11.72 6.91 4.06
CA GLY A 213 10.58 7.79 4.37
C GLY A 213 9.37 7.02 4.90
N ILE A 214 9.01 5.92 4.25
CA ILE A 214 7.91 5.04 4.68
C ILE A 214 8.21 4.46 6.06
N THR A 215 9.44 3.96 6.28
CA THR A 215 9.85 3.39 7.57
C THR A 215 9.81 4.44 8.68
N GLY A 216 10.27 5.67 8.41
CA GLY A 216 10.16 6.78 9.35
C GLY A 216 8.72 7.10 9.73
N VAL A 217 7.79 7.01 8.77
CA VAL A 217 6.36 7.14 9.04
C VAL A 217 5.83 5.96 9.88
N ILE A 218 6.24 4.72 9.58
CA ILE A 218 5.82 3.56 10.37
C ILE A 218 6.26 3.71 11.83
N VAL A 219 7.54 4.01 12.06
CA VAL A 219 8.11 4.11 13.41
C VAL A 219 7.42 5.20 14.21
N ARG A 220 7.26 6.40 13.64
CA ARG A 220 6.64 7.52 14.34
C ARG A 220 5.13 7.30 14.53
N GLY A 221 4.44 6.71 13.56
CA GLY A 221 3.04 6.34 13.66
C GLY A 221 2.78 5.28 14.72
N ALA A 222 3.61 4.24 14.78
CA ALA A 222 3.52 3.19 15.78
C ALA A 222 3.77 3.73 17.21
N ALA A 223 4.79 4.56 17.39
CA ALA A 223 5.06 5.20 18.68
C ALA A 223 3.90 6.10 19.14
N GLY A 224 3.37 6.94 18.24
CA GLY A 224 2.21 7.78 18.54
C GLY A 224 0.96 6.98 18.87
N TYR A 225 0.76 5.83 18.19
CA TYR A 225 -0.36 4.96 18.45
C TYR A 225 -0.27 4.24 19.80
N GLU A 226 0.92 3.80 20.20
CA GLU A 226 1.15 3.18 21.51
C GLU A 226 0.82 4.14 22.66
N ILE A 227 1.10 5.44 22.50
CA ILE A 227 0.73 6.47 23.49
C ILE A 227 -0.80 6.49 23.68
N ILE A 228 -1.56 6.52 22.59
CA ILE A 228 -3.04 6.55 22.64
C ILE A 228 -3.60 5.27 23.28
N LEU A 229 -3.06 4.11 22.92
CA LEU A 229 -3.45 2.83 23.53
C LEU A 229 -3.09 2.77 25.02
N GLY A 230 -1.93 3.31 25.41
CA GLY A 230 -1.52 3.45 26.81
C GLY A 230 -2.44 4.35 27.62
N GLN A 231 -2.84 5.50 27.07
CA GLN A 231 -3.79 6.41 27.71
C GLN A 231 -5.17 5.77 27.88
N THR A 232 -5.62 5.03 26.86
CA THR A 232 -6.90 4.30 26.92
C THR A 232 -6.88 3.26 28.04
N ARG A 233 -5.80 2.47 28.15
CA ARG A 233 -5.63 1.50 29.24
C ARG A 233 -5.73 2.17 30.61
N LYS A 234 -4.97 3.26 30.81
CA LYS A 234 -5.02 4.05 32.06
C LYS A 234 -6.42 4.60 32.36
N ALA A 235 -7.14 5.06 31.35
CA ALA A 235 -8.51 5.55 31.51
C ALA A 235 -9.46 4.43 31.93
N LEU A 236 -9.40 3.25 31.29
CA LEU A 236 -10.20 2.09 31.68
C LEU A 236 -9.89 1.61 33.10
N ASP A 237 -8.61 1.58 33.49
CA ASP A 237 -8.21 1.23 34.86
C ASP A 237 -8.75 2.25 35.88
N THR A 238 -8.68 3.53 35.56
CA THR A 238 -9.20 4.62 36.41
C THR A 238 -10.72 4.56 36.55
N LEU A 239 -11.43 4.26 35.45
CA LEU A 239 -12.88 4.03 35.47
C LEU A 239 -13.25 2.81 36.31
N SER A 240 -12.49 1.72 36.22
CA SER A 240 -12.70 0.54 37.06
C SER A 240 -12.50 0.84 38.55
N GLN A 241 -11.53 1.68 38.91
CA GLN A 241 -11.37 2.16 40.28
C GLN A 241 -12.57 3.00 40.73
N GLY A 242 -13.05 3.91 39.87
CA GLY A 242 -14.23 4.73 40.11
C GLY A 242 -15.48 3.88 40.36
N THR A 243 -15.73 2.86 39.53
CA THR A 243 -16.80 1.87 39.72
C THR A 243 -16.70 1.17 41.08
N SER A 244 -15.50 0.75 41.48
CA SER A 244 -15.30 0.08 42.77
C SER A 244 -15.63 1.00 43.95
N MET A 245 -15.18 2.26 43.90
CA MET A 245 -15.44 3.25 44.95
C MET A 245 -16.92 3.67 44.99
N TRP A 246 -17.55 3.82 43.83
CA TRP A 246 -18.98 4.12 43.73
C TRP A 246 -19.84 3.04 44.39
N LYS A 247 -19.50 1.76 44.16
CA LYS A 247 -20.19 0.63 44.81
C LYS A 247 -19.98 0.61 46.33
N GLN A 248 -18.79 0.96 46.81
CA GLN A 248 -18.53 1.08 48.25
C GLN A 248 -19.33 2.22 48.88
N LEU A 249 -19.47 3.36 48.20
CA LEU A 249 -20.26 4.49 48.68
C LEU A 249 -21.76 4.14 48.82
N GLN A 250 -22.27 3.27 47.93
CA GLN A 250 -23.65 2.77 47.98
C GLN A 250 -23.89 1.73 49.09
N ASP A 251 -22.84 1.25 49.78
CA ASP A 251 -23.00 0.28 50.87
C ASP A 251 -23.69 0.92 52.10
N PRO A 252 -24.84 0.40 52.53
CA PRO A 252 -25.57 0.93 53.68
C PRO A 252 -24.81 0.82 55.01
N PHE A 253 -23.78 -0.04 55.11
CA PHE A 253 -23.03 -0.29 56.34
C PHE A 253 -21.83 0.64 56.58
N GLN A 254 -21.57 1.60 55.68
CA GLN A 254 -20.45 2.52 55.85
C GLN A 254 -20.67 3.62 56.90
N SER A 255 -19.61 3.93 57.65
CA SER A 255 -19.60 5.06 58.58
C SER A 255 -19.61 6.40 57.83
N LYS A 256 -20.06 7.47 58.50
CA LYS A 256 -20.12 8.81 57.91
C LYS A 256 -18.74 9.31 57.48
N ASP A 257 -17.71 9.10 58.31
CA ASP A 257 -16.34 9.51 58.00
C ASP A 257 -15.77 8.74 56.80
N GLN A 258 -16.10 7.44 56.66
CA GLN A 258 -15.71 6.65 55.48
C GLN A 258 -16.38 7.15 54.20
N LYS A 259 -17.66 7.56 54.27
CA LYS A 259 -18.36 8.14 53.12
C LYS A 259 -17.72 9.46 52.69
N GLU A 260 -17.28 10.29 53.62
CA GLU A 260 -16.62 11.56 53.31
C GLU A 260 -15.26 11.34 52.63
N ILE A 261 -14.46 10.37 53.12
CA ILE A 261 -13.20 9.96 52.49
C ILE A 261 -13.45 9.44 51.06
N LEU A 262 -14.45 8.58 50.86
CA LEU A 262 -14.77 8.03 49.54
C LEU A 262 -15.26 9.09 48.55
N LEU A 263 -16.00 10.09 49.01
CA LEU A 263 -16.39 11.23 48.18
C LEU A 263 -15.16 12.05 47.76
N SER A 264 -14.20 12.25 48.66
CA SER A 264 -12.92 12.91 48.34
C SER A 264 -12.11 12.13 47.30
N ASP A 265 -12.00 10.80 47.49
CA ASP A 265 -11.29 9.93 46.54
C ASP A 265 -11.98 9.87 45.17
N LEU A 266 -13.31 9.85 45.13
CA LEU A 266 -14.10 9.95 43.90
C LEU A 266 -13.85 11.28 43.16
N ALA A 267 -13.78 12.40 43.89
CA ALA A 267 -13.42 13.69 43.30
C ALA A 267 -12.01 13.66 42.70
N GLN A 268 -11.05 13.01 43.37
CA GLN A 268 -9.70 12.82 42.84
C GLN A 268 -9.68 11.95 41.57
N ILE A 269 -10.51 10.89 41.51
CA ILE A 269 -10.67 10.06 40.30
C ILE A 269 -11.24 10.88 39.15
N GLN A 270 -12.25 11.71 39.41
CA GLN A 270 -12.83 12.60 38.40
C GLN A 270 -11.79 13.60 37.86
N GLU A 271 -10.97 14.18 38.73
CA GLU A 271 -9.89 15.07 38.31
C GLU A 271 -8.84 14.35 37.45
N LYS A 272 -8.43 13.14 37.85
CA LYS A 272 -7.52 12.29 37.06
C LYS A 272 -8.10 11.98 35.69
N LEU A 273 -9.39 11.63 35.62
CA LEU A 273 -10.08 11.34 34.37
C LEU A 273 -10.14 12.58 33.47
N LYS A 274 -10.44 13.76 34.03
CA LYS A 274 -10.43 15.03 33.29
C LYS A 274 -9.05 15.33 32.69
N LYS A 275 -7.98 15.11 33.46
CA LYS A 275 -6.62 15.29 32.95
C LYS A 275 -6.29 14.32 31.81
N LEU A 276 -6.67 13.04 31.95
CA LEU A 276 -6.50 12.03 30.88
C LEU A 276 -7.28 12.41 29.62
N VAL A 277 -8.46 13.01 29.79
CA VAL A 277 -9.30 13.49 28.69
C VAL A 277 -8.61 14.60 27.91
N GLU A 278 -8.12 15.63 28.59
CA GLU A 278 -7.42 16.75 27.97
C GLU A 278 -6.14 16.28 27.24
N GLU A 279 -5.39 15.37 27.86
CA GLU A 279 -4.19 14.76 27.24
C GLU A 279 -4.54 13.89 26.03
N SER A 280 -5.67 13.16 26.08
CA SER A 280 -6.13 12.34 24.96
C SER A 280 -6.59 13.20 23.78
N GLU A 281 -7.22 14.34 24.03
CA GLU A 281 -7.70 15.24 22.97
C GLU A 281 -6.52 15.87 22.21
N THR A 282 -5.51 16.36 22.95
CA THR A 282 -4.29 16.92 22.37
C THR A 282 -3.53 15.88 21.54
N ASN A 283 -3.39 14.65 22.07
CA ASN A 283 -2.77 13.55 21.33
C ASN A 283 -3.58 13.10 20.11
N LEU A 284 -4.91 13.08 20.19
CA LEU A 284 -5.75 12.78 19.03
C LEU A 284 -5.56 13.82 17.92
N LYS A 285 -5.61 15.11 18.25
CA LYS A 285 -5.39 16.20 17.27
C LYS A 285 -4.03 16.07 16.60
N SER A 286 -3.00 15.72 17.38
CA SER A 286 -1.66 15.43 16.87
C SER A 286 -1.65 14.20 15.94
N ALA A 287 -2.32 13.12 16.32
CA ALA A 287 -2.41 11.90 15.53
C ALA A 287 -3.18 12.09 14.21
N ILE A 288 -4.29 12.84 14.21
CA ILE A 288 -5.04 13.17 12.99
C ILE A 288 -4.14 13.97 12.04
N ARG A 289 -3.46 15.00 12.55
CA ARG A 289 -2.53 15.81 11.76
C ARG A 289 -1.39 14.96 11.20
N TYR A 290 -0.85 14.06 12.00
CA TYR A 290 0.19 13.15 11.58
C TYR A 290 -0.28 12.18 10.50
N HIS A 291 -1.48 11.61 10.65
CA HIS A 291 -2.08 10.72 9.68
C HIS A 291 -2.32 11.43 8.35
N TYR A 292 -2.83 12.66 8.38
CA TYR A 292 -2.98 13.53 7.21
C TYR A 292 -1.65 13.69 6.44
N TRP A 293 -0.60 14.15 7.12
CA TRP A 293 0.71 14.36 6.47
C TRP A 293 1.35 13.06 5.98
N SER A 294 1.11 11.96 6.68
CA SER A 294 1.57 10.63 6.25
C SER A 294 0.93 10.22 4.93
N HIS A 295 -0.38 10.43 4.77
CA HIS A 295 -1.10 10.10 3.52
C HIS A 295 -0.70 11.05 2.38
N VAL A 296 -0.44 12.33 2.66
CA VAL A 296 0.14 13.26 1.66
C VAL A 296 1.50 12.77 1.20
N LEU A 297 2.37 12.34 2.12
CA LEU A 297 3.69 11.81 1.77
C LEU A 297 3.58 10.54 0.91
N TYR A 298 2.71 9.61 1.29
CA TYR A 298 2.45 8.40 0.51
C TYR A 298 1.87 8.71 -0.87
N LEU A 299 1.02 9.73 -1.00
CA LEU A 299 0.53 10.20 -2.28
C LEU A 299 1.66 10.74 -3.17
N VAL A 300 2.56 11.54 -2.62
CA VAL A 300 3.74 12.04 -3.35
C VAL A 300 4.62 10.89 -3.84
N PHE A 301 4.92 9.93 -2.98
CA PHE A 301 5.72 8.75 -3.33
C PHE A 301 5.06 7.88 -4.40
N ILE A 302 3.76 7.63 -4.34
CA ILE A 302 3.08 6.83 -5.37
C ILE A 302 3.01 7.58 -6.70
N CYS A 303 2.86 8.91 -6.70
CA CYS A 303 2.92 9.74 -7.90
C CYS A 303 4.30 9.67 -8.57
N ILE A 304 5.38 9.81 -7.80
CA ILE A 304 6.76 9.67 -8.31
C ILE A 304 6.96 8.27 -8.90
N THR A 305 6.56 7.23 -8.14
CA THR A 305 6.68 5.84 -8.57
C THR A 305 5.90 5.57 -9.86
N CYS A 306 4.68 6.11 -9.97
CA CYS A 306 3.82 5.98 -11.14
C CYS A 306 4.45 6.63 -12.38
N LEU A 307 5.01 7.83 -12.26
CA LEU A 307 5.70 8.52 -13.36
C LEU A 307 6.88 7.70 -13.88
N VAL A 308 7.74 7.21 -12.98
CA VAL A 308 8.91 6.38 -13.35
C VAL A 308 8.46 5.06 -13.98
N PHE A 309 7.41 4.45 -13.44
CA PHE A 309 6.85 3.20 -13.95
C PHE A 309 6.30 3.36 -15.37
N ILE A 310 5.45 4.37 -15.59
CA ILE A 310 4.87 4.67 -16.91
C ILE A 310 5.98 4.98 -17.92
N PHE A 311 6.97 5.80 -17.53
CA PHE A 311 8.12 6.08 -18.40
C PHE A 311 8.87 4.81 -18.81
N SER A 312 9.15 3.92 -17.84
CA SER A 312 9.87 2.68 -18.10
C SER A 312 9.09 1.72 -18.99
N PHE A 313 7.78 1.58 -18.74
CA PHE A 313 6.89 0.75 -19.55
C PHE A 313 6.69 1.33 -20.96
N TRP A 314 6.58 2.65 -21.08
CA TRP A 314 6.50 3.34 -22.36
C TRP A 314 7.75 3.09 -23.21
N LYS A 315 8.95 3.19 -22.62
CA LYS A 315 10.22 2.89 -23.31
C LYS A 315 10.27 1.45 -23.83
N LEU A 316 9.84 0.49 -23.01
CA LEU A 316 9.75 -0.90 -23.42
C LEU A 316 8.77 -1.08 -24.60
N THR A 317 7.59 -0.48 -24.51
CA THR A 317 6.54 -0.56 -25.53
C THR A 317 6.97 0.08 -26.86
N GLN A 318 7.57 1.27 -26.82
CA GLN A 318 8.11 1.95 -28.01
C GLN A 318 9.11 1.04 -28.75
N LYS A 319 9.93 0.30 -28.00
CA LYS A 319 10.91 -0.60 -28.60
C LYS A 319 10.27 -1.80 -29.30
N PHE A 320 9.30 -2.46 -28.66
CA PHE A 320 8.57 -3.57 -29.28
C PHE A 320 7.79 -3.13 -30.52
N LEU A 321 7.22 -1.93 -30.50
CA LEU A 321 6.57 -1.31 -31.65
C LEU A 321 7.55 -1.12 -32.82
N LEU A 322 8.77 -0.66 -32.54
CA LEU A 322 9.80 -0.50 -33.56
C LEU A 322 10.27 -1.85 -34.13
N GLN A 323 10.41 -2.88 -33.30
CA GLN A 323 10.72 -4.24 -33.75
C GLN A 323 9.60 -4.80 -34.65
N GLY A 324 8.33 -4.68 -34.23
CA GLY A 324 7.18 -5.15 -35.00
C GLY A 324 6.96 -4.41 -36.31
N ARG A 325 7.25 -3.11 -36.36
CA ARG A 325 7.22 -2.34 -37.62
C ARG A 325 8.28 -2.89 -38.59
N ASN A 326 9.48 -3.15 -38.11
CA ASN A 326 10.57 -3.62 -38.98
C ASN A 326 10.35 -5.06 -39.48
N SER A 327 9.63 -5.92 -38.75
CA SER A 327 9.27 -7.26 -39.23
C SER A 327 8.17 -7.27 -40.30
N ILE A 328 7.28 -6.27 -40.28
CA ILE A 328 6.16 -6.16 -41.24
C ILE A 328 6.58 -5.42 -42.53
N PHE A 329 7.59 -4.55 -42.47
CA PHE A 329 8.13 -3.82 -43.61
C PHE A 329 9.33 -4.53 -44.30
N LEU A 330 9.58 -5.80 -43.95
CA LEU A 330 10.47 -6.71 -44.68
C LEU A 330 9.65 -7.83 -45.39
N PRO A 331 8.74 -7.46 -46.31
CA PRO A 331 8.48 -8.32 -47.46
C PRO A 331 8.65 -7.51 -48.76
N ASN A 332 9.67 -7.91 -49.51
CA ASN A 332 9.91 -7.65 -50.94
C ASN A 332 9.98 -6.21 -51.47
N ASP A 333 10.93 -6.07 -52.38
CA ASP A 333 11.22 -4.91 -53.20
C ASP A 333 9.99 -4.29 -53.89
N SER A 334 10.14 -2.99 -54.15
CA SER A 334 9.41 -2.14 -55.10
C SER A 334 7.99 -1.71 -54.72
N LEU A 335 7.83 -0.41 -54.41
CA LEU A 335 6.74 0.38 -54.96
C LEU A 335 7.26 1.81 -55.25
N PRO A 336 6.90 2.41 -56.39
CA PRO A 336 7.52 3.62 -56.89
C PRO A 336 7.00 4.87 -56.17
N CYS A 337 7.91 5.83 -55.99
CA CYS A 337 7.57 7.19 -55.63
C CYS A 337 6.63 7.78 -56.70
N ASP A 338 5.47 8.28 -56.29
CA ASP A 338 4.77 9.29 -57.08
C ASP A 338 3.90 10.22 -56.22
N GLY A 339 4.10 11.52 -56.43
CA GLY A 339 3.01 12.51 -56.52
C GLY A 339 2.43 13.19 -55.28
N SER A 340 2.96 14.38 -54.99
CA SER A 340 2.26 15.61 -54.52
C SER A 340 1.92 15.81 -53.03
N PRO A 341 2.27 16.98 -52.42
CA PRO A 341 1.96 17.30 -51.03
C PRO A 341 0.68 18.14 -50.91
N ASP A 342 -0.43 17.52 -50.49
CA ASP A 342 -1.62 18.27 -50.06
C ASP A 342 -1.58 18.50 -48.54
N VAL A 343 -1.44 19.77 -48.15
CA VAL A 343 -1.10 20.27 -46.81
C VAL A 343 -2.27 20.19 -45.80
N THR A 344 -3.38 19.54 -46.14
CA THR A 344 -4.63 19.56 -45.33
C THR A 344 -4.85 18.30 -44.47
N ASN A 345 -3.85 17.42 -44.33
CA ASN A 345 -4.06 16.08 -43.76
C ASN A 345 -3.34 15.74 -42.45
N SER A 346 -2.71 16.69 -41.73
CA SER A 346 -1.90 16.31 -40.54
C SER A 346 -2.71 15.59 -39.44
N GLN A 347 -4.00 15.92 -39.26
CA GLN A 347 -4.86 15.25 -38.27
C GLN A 347 -5.36 13.88 -38.74
N LYS A 348 -5.60 13.70 -40.06
CA LYS A 348 -5.95 12.40 -40.65
C LYS A 348 -4.74 11.47 -40.70
N GLU A 349 -3.55 11.99 -41.00
CA GLU A 349 -2.27 11.30 -40.96
C GLU A 349 -1.89 10.89 -39.53
N ALA A 350 -2.05 11.78 -38.54
CA ALA A 350 -1.80 11.43 -37.14
C ALA A 350 -2.74 10.32 -36.64
N LYS A 351 -4.03 10.38 -37.01
CA LYS A 351 -5.02 9.35 -36.66
C LYS A 351 -4.77 8.03 -37.41
N ALA A 352 -4.34 8.09 -38.67
CA ALA A 352 -3.93 6.93 -39.44
C ALA A 352 -2.65 6.28 -38.87
N GLN A 353 -1.65 7.08 -38.53
CA GLN A 353 -0.39 6.64 -37.92
C GLN A 353 -0.62 6.02 -36.53
N PHE A 354 -1.51 6.61 -35.73
CA PHE A 354 -1.94 6.05 -34.45
C PHE A 354 -2.63 4.69 -34.64
N ASN A 355 -3.55 4.59 -35.60
CA ASN A 355 -4.26 3.34 -35.90
C ASN A 355 -3.34 2.24 -36.45
N ILE A 356 -2.33 2.60 -37.23
CA ILE A 356 -1.28 1.67 -37.72
C ILE A 356 -0.41 1.21 -36.55
N THR A 357 0.05 2.13 -35.71
CA THR A 357 0.86 1.82 -34.52
C THR A 357 0.11 0.91 -33.55
N ARG A 358 -1.17 1.20 -33.30
CA ARG A 358 -2.06 0.37 -32.48
C ARG A 358 -2.22 -1.03 -33.07
N ARG A 359 -2.43 -1.16 -34.39
CA ARG A 359 -2.53 -2.46 -35.07
C ARG A 359 -1.23 -3.27 -34.98
N ILE A 360 -0.08 -2.62 -35.16
CA ILE A 360 1.24 -3.25 -35.01
C ILE A 360 1.43 -3.73 -33.57
N TYR A 361 1.11 -2.90 -32.57
CA TYR A 361 1.20 -3.29 -31.15
C TYR A 361 0.33 -4.52 -30.83
N LEU A 362 -0.94 -4.48 -31.24
CA LEU A 362 -1.89 -5.58 -31.05
C LEU A 362 -1.46 -6.85 -31.80
N GLY A 363 -0.89 -6.69 -32.99
CA GLY A 363 -0.31 -7.78 -33.77
C GLY A 363 0.86 -8.44 -33.04
N THR A 364 1.83 -7.65 -32.58
CA THR A 364 3.00 -8.13 -31.84
C THR A 364 2.62 -8.73 -30.48
N LEU A 365 1.64 -8.16 -29.78
CA LEU A 365 1.10 -8.72 -28.53
C LEU A 365 0.49 -10.10 -28.71
N ARG A 366 -0.17 -10.34 -29.86
CA ARG A 366 -0.82 -11.62 -30.15
C ARG A 366 0.20 -12.72 -30.44
N THR A 367 1.35 -12.36 -31.01
CA THR A 367 2.39 -13.31 -31.43
C THR A 367 3.46 -13.51 -30.35
N ASP A 368 3.81 -12.47 -29.60
CA ASP A 368 4.80 -12.51 -28.52
C ASP A 368 4.12 -12.69 -27.14
N ARG A 369 4.13 -13.94 -26.68
CA ARG A 369 3.60 -14.31 -25.36
C ARG A 369 4.34 -13.60 -24.23
N GLN A 370 5.65 -13.33 -24.33
CA GLN A 370 6.39 -12.66 -23.26
C GLN A 370 5.97 -11.19 -23.14
N LEU A 371 5.86 -10.49 -24.27
CA LEU A 371 5.33 -9.13 -24.34
C LEU A 371 3.92 -9.03 -23.75
N PHE A 372 3.03 -9.95 -24.12
CA PHE A 372 1.68 -10.00 -23.56
C PHE A 372 1.69 -10.12 -22.03
N GLY A 373 2.56 -10.98 -21.48
CA GLY A 373 2.71 -11.14 -20.05
C GLY A 373 3.19 -9.87 -19.34
N PHE A 374 4.15 -9.15 -19.92
CA PHE A 374 4.61 -7.86 -19.40
C PHE A 374 3.53 -6.79 -19.44
N THR A 375 2.74 -6.75 -20.51
CA THR A 375 1.63 -5.80 -20.68
C THR A 375 0.51 -6.06 -19.68
N VAL A 376 0.08 -7.31 -19.48
CA VAL A 376 -0.92 -7.66 -18.46
C VAL A 376 -0.44 -7.25 -17.07
N ARG A 377 0.83 -7.54 -16.75
CA ARG A 377 1.45 -7.15 -15.49
C ARG A 377 1.51 -5.63 -15.32
N ALA A 378 1.87 -4.89 -16.36
CA ALA A 378 1.92 -3.44 -16.33
C ALA A 378 0.55 -2.82 -16.05
N TYR A 379 -0.51 -3.29 -16.73
CA TYR A 379 -1.86 -2.80 -16.48
C TYR A 379 -2.35 -3.13 -15.07
N ALA A 380 -2.10 -4.35 -14.58
CA ALA A 380 -2.46 -4.73 -13.21
C ALA A 380 -1.79 -3.79 -12.17
N THR A 381 -0.50 -3.49 -12.35
CA THR A 381 0.23 -2.54 -11.51
C THR A 381 -0.34 -1.11 -11.61
N VAL A 382 -0.70 -0.66 -12.81
CA VAL A 382 -1.33 0.67 -12.99
C VAL A 382 -2.68 0.75 -12.27
N PHE A 383 -3.52 -0.29 -12.35
CA PHE A 383 -4.78 -0.34 -11.60
C PHE A 383 -4.56 -0.33 -10.09
N SER A 384 -3.53 -1.02 -9.59
CA SER A 384 -3.10 -0.95 -8.18
C SER A 384 -2.71 0.47 -7.79
N MET A 385 -1.85 1.13 -8.57
CA MET A 385 -1.42 2.50 -8.31
C MET A 385 -2.60 3.48 -8.28
N ILE A 386 -3.55 3.35 -9.22
CA ILE A 386 -4.77 4.17 -9.24
C ILE A 386 -5.63 3.92 -8.00
N THR A 387 -5.82 2.64 -7.62
CA THR A 387 -6.58 2.27 -6.42
C THR A 387 -5.95 2.90 -5.16
N MET A 388 -4.63 2.86 -5.03
CA MET A 388 -3.89 3.50 -3.94
C MET A 388 -3.99 5.02 -3.97
N MET A 389 -3.89 5.65 -5.15
CA MET A 389 -4.06 7.09 -5.27
C MET A 389 -5.46 7.51 -4.81
N VAL A 390 -6.51 6.82 -5.25
CA VAL A 390 -7.89 7.06 -4.81
C VAL A 390 -8.01 6.90 -3.30
N PHE A 391 -7.44 5.84 -2.73
CA PHE A 391 -7.39 5.63 -1.28
C PHE A 391 -6.72 6.81 -0.55
N TYR A 392 -5.55 7.26 -1.01
CA TYR A 392 -4.84 8.37 -0.39
C TYR A 392 -5.61 9.68 -0.50
N PHE A 393 -6.21 9.98 -1.66
CA PHE A 393 -7.07 11.16 -1.80
C PHE A 393 -8.25 11.11 -0.83
N MET A 394 -8.96 9.98 -0.75
CA MET A 394 -10.07 9.81 0.19
C MET A 394 -9.58 9.97 1.64
N SER A 395 -8.41 9.43 1.98
CA SER A 395 -7.82 9.52 3.31
C SER A 395 -7.37 10.94 3.69
N ILE A 396 -6.96 11.76 2.72
CA ILE A 396 -6.59 13.16 2.93
C ILE A 396 -7.83 14.01 3.14
N PHE A 397 -8.86 13.86 2.29
CA PHE A 397 -10.09 14.65 2.41
C PHE A 397 -10.98 14.24 3.57
N ARG A 398 -10.90 12.97 3.99
CA ARG A 398 -11.73 12.40 5.06
C ARG A 398 -10.89 11.83 6.20
N THR A 399 -9.74 12.45 6.50
CA THR A 399 -8.82 11.95 7.54
C THR A 399 -9.53 11.75 8.88
N SER A 400 -10.31 12.74 9.32
CA SER A 400 -11.09 12.63 10.56
C SER A 400 -12.08 11.47 10.45
N ASP A 401 -12.97 11.47 9.44
CA ASP A 401 -13.98 10.43 9.29
C ASP A 401 -13.40 9.02 9.19
N MET A 402 -12.29 8.81 8.48
CA MET A 402 -11.66 7.48 8.38
C MET A 402 -11.15 6.97 9.72
N MET A 403 -10.78 7.88 10.63
CA MET A 403 -10.37 7.51 11.96
C MET A 403 -11.58 7.34 12.90
N ILE A 404 -12.60 8.22 12.82
CA ILE A 404 -13.71 8.31 13.80
C ILE A 404 -14.91 7.46 13.38
N ASN A 405 -15.31 7.57 12.12
CA ASN A 405 -16.57 7.04 11.63
C ASN A 405 -16.42 5.55 11.25
N PRO A 406 -17.25 4.66 11.82
CA PRO A 406 -17.14 3.22 11.60
C PRO A 406 -17.29 2.80 10.14
N THR A 407 -18.10 3.52 9.36
CA THR A 407 -18.30 3.23 7.93
C THR A 407 -17.02 3.54 7.15
N TRP A 408 -16.42 4.69 7.41
CA TRP A 408 -15.18 5.14 6.76
C TRP A 408 -13.97 4.34 7.22
N HIS A 409 -13.95 3.91 8.47
CA HIS A 409 -12.96 2.95 8.98
C HIS A 409 -13.02 1.62 8.22
N GLY A 410 -14.22 1.12 7.92
CA GLY A 410 -14.41 -0.06 7.08
C GLY A 410 -13.78 0.13 5.70
N VAL A 411 -14.06 1.27 5.04
CA VAL A 411 -13.45 1.64 3.73
C VAL A 411 -11.94 1.71 3.82
N ALA A 412 -11.40 2.38 4.85
CA ALA A 412 -9.97 2.48 5.09
C ALA A 412 -9.29 1.12 5.36
N THR A 413 -10.07 0.11 5.73
CA THR A 413 -9.58 -1.24 5.97
C THR A 413 -9.51 -2.08 4.70
N TRP A 414 -10.58 -2.13 3.88
CA TRP A 414 -10.57 -3.02 2.71
C TRP A 414 -9.92 -2.38 1.48
N MET A 415 -10.01 -1.06 1.29
CA MET A 415 -9.52 -0.40 0.07
C MET A 415 -8.01 -0.57 -0.17
N PRO A 416 -7.14 -0.44 0.84
CA PRO A 416 -5.71 -0.73 0.67
C PRO A 416 -5.42 -2.19 0.29
N THR A 417 -6.22 -3.13 0.80
CA THR A 417 -6.03 -4.57 0.52
C THR A 417 -6.39 -4.97 -0.92
N VAL A 418 -7.26 -4.19 -1.57
CA VAL A 418 -7.61 -4.33 -2.99
C VAL A 418 -6.39 -4.05 -3.87
N SER A 419 -5.61 -3.01 -3.54
CA SER A 419 -4.43 -2.62 -4.30
C SER A 419 -3.48 -3.80 -4.52
N GLY A 420 -3.05 -4.44 -3.43
CA GLY A 420 -2.16 -5.59 -3.51
C GLY A 420 -2.78 -6.81 -4.18
N SER A 421 -4.12 -6.92 -4.23
CA SER A 421 -4.80 -8.03 -4.89
C SER A 421 -4.69 -7.99 -6.41
N TRP A 422 -4.47 -6.82 -7.02
CA TRP A 422 -4.21 -6.73 -8.47
C TRP A 422 -2.95 -7.49 -8.87
N SER A 423 -1.99 -7.66 -7.95
CA SER A 423 -0.79 -8.46 -8.19
C SER A 423 -1.07 -9.97 -8.32
N ALA A 424 -2.24 -10.46 -7.91
CA ALA A 424 -2.66 -11.85 -8.10
C ALA A 424 -2.77 -12.21 -9.59
N VAL A 425 -3.23 -11.28 -10.42
CA VAL A 425 -3.44 -11.50 -11.86
C VAL A 425 -2.14 -11.94 -12.57
N PRO A 426 -1.03 -11.17 -12.49
CA PRO A 426 0.22 -11.58 -13.11
C PRO A 426 0.90 -12.78 -12.43
N VAL A 427 0.62 -13.04 -11.15
CA VAL A 427 1.16 -14.23 -10.43
C VAL A 427 0.45 -15.50 -10.89
N ALA A 428 -0.87 -15.51 -10.95
CA ALA A 428 -1.66 -16.62 -11.49
C ALA A 428 -1.23 -16.96 -12.93
N TRP A 429 -0.98 -15.93 -13.75
CA TRP A 429 -0.46 -16.10 -15.11
C TRP A 429 0.94 -16.72 -15.17
N GLN A 430 1.84 -16.37 -14.25
CA GLN A 430 3.17 -16.97 -14.17
C GLN A 430 3.13 -18.44 -13.75
N CYS A 431 2.19 -18.83 -12.89
CA CYS A 431 2.05 -20.21 -12.44
C CYS A 431 1.68 -21.16 -13.60
N VAL A 432 0.78 -20.73 -14.49
CA VAL A 432 0.44 -21.48 -15.73
C VAL A 432 1.67 -21.71 -16.63
N ARG A 433 2.72 -20.88 -16.52
CA ARG A 433 3.95 -21.05 -17.30
C ARG A 433 4.98 -21.99 -16.69
N LEU A 434 4.94 -22.24 -15.38
CA LEU A 434 5.91 -23.14 -14.73
C LEU A 434 5.73 -24.61 -15.18
N ASP A 435 4.53 -24.97 -15.64
CA ASP A 435 4.23 -26.27 -16.26
C ASP A 435 4.77 -26.39 -17.70
N THR A 436 5.39 -25.33 -18.24
CA THR A 436 6.05 -25.34 -19.55
C THR A 436 7.54 -25.01 -19.40
N PRO A 437 8.46 -25.90 -19.85
CA PRO A 437 9.89 -25.73 -19.60
C PRO A 437 10.47 -24.66 -20.54
N ILE A 438 10.54 -23.38 -20.11
CA ILE A 438 11.30 -22.37 -20.84
C ILE A 438 12.07 -21.43 -19.89
N ASN A 439 13.38 -21.42 -20.13
CA ASN A 439 14.37 -20.44 -19.68
C ASN A 439 13.81 -19.02 -19.62
N THR A 440 13.80 -18.40 -18.44
CA THR A 440 13.45 -16.99 -18.30
C THR A 440 14.40 -16.27 -17.34
N PHE A 441 14.79 -15.08 -17.81
CA PHE A 441 15.56 -14.01 -17.17
C PHE A 441 14.97 -13.53 -15.84
#